data_AF-A0A5K0YWT9-F1
#
_entry.id   AF-A0A5K0YWT9-F1
#
_cell.length_a   1.000
_cell.length_b   1.000
_cell.length_c   1.000
_cell.angle_alpha   90.00
_cell.angle_beta   90.00
_cell.angle_gamma   90.00
#
_symmetry.space_group_name_H-M   'P 1'
#
loop_
_entity.id
_entity.type
_entity.pdbx_description
1 polymer ?
#
loop_
_entity_poly.entity_id
_entity_poly.type
_entity_poly.pdbx_seq_one_letter_code
_entity_poly.pdbx_strand_id
1 'polypeptide(L)'
;FTYGSSHTVDEVNQAGYTSCSSSSPISSASDGNTTITLKTAGTHYFICATPGHCQQRMKVQIPVTGSAAGSPVGSPSGSPSTPASPSAQPNGVFRISYSMSSLVLAVSSMVALALAC
;
A
#
# COMPACT_ATOMS: atom_id res chain seq x y z
N PHE A 1 -7.99 0.91 -9.63
CA PHE A 1 -7.14 0.10 -8.76
C PHE A 1 -7.37 -1.36 -9.09
N THR A 2 -6.32 -2.11 -9.44
CA THR A 2 -6.39 -3.55 -9.69
C THR A 2 -5.51 -4.26 -8.67
N TYR A 3 -6.04 -5.23 -7.95
CA TYR A 3 -5.39 -5.85 -6.80
C TYR A 3 -5.95 -7.25 -6.50
N GLY A 4 -5.17 -8.09 -5.81
CA GLY A 4 -5.59 -9.43 -5.38
C GLY A 4 -6.47 -9.41 -4.12
N SER A 5 -7.04 -10.56 -3.75
CA SER A 5 -7.96 -10.72 -2.62
C SER A 5 -7.39 -10.36 -1.24
N SER A 6 -6.07 -10.25 -1.11
CA SER A 6 -5.38 -9.81 0.11
C SER A 6 -5.33 -8.29 0.28
N HIS A 7 -5.93 -7.52 -0.63
CA HIS A 7 -5.86 -6.06 -0.63
C HIS A 7 -7.25 -5.44 -0.71
N THR A 8 -7.36 -4.24 -0.15
CA THR A 8 -8.52 -3.36 -0.29
C THR A 8 -8.06 -1.99 -0.78
N VAL A 9 -9.04 -1.16 -1.15
CA VAL A 9 -8.86 0.26 -1.40
C VAL A 9 -9.84 1.01 -0.53
N ASP A 10 -9.32 1.78 0.40
CA ASP A 10 -10.09 2.58 1.34
C ASP A 10 -9.72 4.04 1.15
N GLU A 11 -10.70 4.86 0.76
CA GLU A 11 -10.56 6.32 0.75
C GLU A 11 -10.68 6.84 2.18
N VAL A 12 -9.72 7.66 2.59
CA VAL A 12 -9.62 8.18 3.95
C VAL A 12 -9.31 9.68 3.91
N ASN A 13 -9.45 10.34 5.05
CA ASN A 13 -8.94 11.70 5.20
C ASN A 13 -7.40 11.70 5.39
N GLN A 14 -6.80 12.89 5.37
CA GLN A 14 -5.35 13.05 5.54
C GLN A 14 -4.80 12.45 6.84
N ALA A 15 -5.57 12.52 7.93
CA ALA A 15 -5.18 11.95 9.22
C ALA A 15 -5.17 10.41 9.16
N GLY A 16 -6.17 9.79 8.55
CA GLY A 16 -6.24 8.35 8.30
C GLY A 16 -5.11 7.87 7.41
N TYR A 17 -4.76 8.62 6.36
CA TYR A 17 -3.63 8.31 5.48
C TYR A 17 -2.27 8.35 6.20
N THR A 18 -2.09 9.33 7.08
CA THR A 18 -0.85 9.51 7.84
C THR A 18 -0.70 8.42 8.89
N SER A 19 -1.77 8.14 9.63
CA SER A 19 -1.81 7.14 10.70
C SER A 19 -2.05 5.71 10.22
N CYS A 20 -2.34 5.50 8.93
CA CYS A 20 -2.80 4.22 8.41
C CYS A 20 -4.07 3.69 9.11
N SER A 21 -5.01 4.58 9.42
CA SER A 21 -6.30 4.23 10.01
C SER A 21 -7.38 4.10 8.93
N SER A 22 -8.01 2.93 8.89
CA SER A 22 -9.23 2.63 8.13
C SER A 22 -10.47 2.53 9.04
N SER A 23 -10.44 3.17 10.23
CA SER A 23 -11.54 3.07 11.21
C SER A 23 -12.81 3.80 10.78
N SER A 24 -12.69 4.79 9.89
CA SER A 24 -13.82 5.55 9.34
C SER A 24 -13.51 5.96 7.90
N PRO A 25 -13.51 4.98 6.97
CA PRO A 25 -13.24 5.26 5.58
C PRO A 25 -14.40 6.05 4.97
N ILE A 26 -14.07 6.95 4.05
CA ILE A 26 -15.01 7.71 3.23
C ILE A 26 -15.67 6.75 2.22
N SER A 27 -14.87 5.84 1.67
CA SER A 27 -15.33 4.73 0.82
C SER A 27 -14.38 3.54 0.96
N SER A 28 -14.88 2.32 0.74
CA SER A 28 -14.08 1.09 0.77
C SER A 28 -14.47 0.17 -0.37
N ALA A 29 -13.49 -0.51 -0.96
CA ALA A 29 -13.67 -1.50 -2.01
C ALA A 29 -12.73 -2.69 -1.83
N SER A 30 -13.22 -3.87 -2.21
CA SER A 30 -12.50 -5.15 -2.14
C SER A 30 -12.81 -6.07 -3.32
N ASP A 31 -13.26 -5.50 -4.45
CA ASP A 31 -13.70 -6.20 -5.66
C ASP A 31 -12.54 -6.62 -6.58
N GLY A 32 -11.29 -6.25 -6.23
CA GLY A 32 -10.09 -6.59 -6.98
C GLY A 32 -9.88 -5.75 -8.26
N ASN A 33 -10.91 -5.06 -8.73
CA ASN A 33 -10.83 -4.11 -9.84
C ASN A 33 -11.76 -2.89 -9.64
N THR A 34 -11.36 -2.00 -8.74
CA THR A 34 -12.14 -0.81 -8.38
C THR A 34 -11.85 0.37 -9.30
N THR A 35 -12.90 1.04 -9.79
CA THR A 35 -12.80 2.36 -10.42
C THR A 35 -13.41 3.43 -9.52
N ILE A 36 -12.65 4.49 -9.20
CA ILE A 36 -13.10 5.59 -8.35
C ILE A 36 -13.04 6.89 -9.16
N THR A 37 -14.18 7.57 -9.29
CA THR A 37 -14.27 8.85 -10.00
C THR A 37 -14.07 10.01 -9.03
N LEU A 38 -13.00 10.78 -9.20
CA LEU A 38 -12.70 11.96 -8.38
C LEU A 38 -13.39 13.19 -8.98
N LYS A 39 -14.48 13.64 -8.35
CA LYS A 39 -15.31 14.76 -8.85
C LYS A 39 -14.93 16.12 -8.26
N THR A 40 -14.21 16.11 -7.13
CA THR A 40 -13.89 17.31 -6.36
C THR A 40 -12.42 17.65 -6.50
N ALA A 41 -12.12 18.95 -6.58
CA ALA A 41 -10.76 19.41 -6.41
C ALA A 41 -10.32 19.21 -4.95
N GLY A 42 -9.03 18.91 -4.76
CA GLY A 42 -8.45 18.56 -3.47
C GLY A 42 -7.55 17.34 -3.57
N THR A 43 -6.90 16.97 -2.46
CA THR A 43 -6.12 15.74 -2.40
C THR A 43 -7.00 14.61 -1.86
N HIS A 44 -7.13 13.55 -2.65
CA HIS A 44 -7.77 12.32 -2.23
C HIS A 44 -6.73 11.34 -1.71
N TYR A 45 -7.03 10.64 -0.61
CA TYR A 45 -6.10 9.72 0.02
C TYR A 45 -6.68 8.32 0.03
N PHE A 46 -5.89 7.35 -0.42
CA PHE A 46 -6.29 5.95 -0.48
C PHE A 46 -5.25 5.10 0.24
N ILE A 47 -5.73 4.11 1.00
CA ILE A 47 -4.89 3.15 1.71
C ILE A 47 -5.38 1.73 1.45
N CYS A 48 -4.51 0.74 1.67
CA CYS A 48 -4.92 -0.65 1.84
C CYS A 48 -5.16 -0.91 3.33
N ALA A 49 -6.36 -1.34 3.71
CA ALA A 49 -6.74 -1.57 5.11
C ALA A 49 -6.23 -2.91 5.66
N THR A 50 -5.70 -3.80 4.81
CA THR A 50 -5.13 -5.07 5.26
C THR A 50 -4.00 -4.82 6.27
N PRO A 51 -3.99 -5.53 7.41
CA PRO A 51 -3.00 -5.33 8.46
C PRO A 51 -1.56 -5.33 7.93
N GLY A 52 -0.81 -4.27 8.26
CA GLY A 52 0.59 -4.11 7.85
C GLY A 52 0.81 -3.54 6.45
N HIS A 53 -0.19 -3.55 5.55
CA HIS A 53 0.02 -3.13 4.16
C HIS A 53 0.20 -1.62 4.03
N CYS A 54 -0.64 -0.81 4.69
CA CYS A 54 -0.48 0.64 4.68
C CYS A 54 0.85 1.10 5.30
N GLN A 55 1.26 0.47 6.41
CA GLN A 55 2.55 0.76 7.07
C GLN A 55 3.74 0.42 6.17
N GLN A 56 3.59 -0.63 5.35
CA GLN A 56 4.53 -1.02 4.29
C GLN A 56 4.39 -0.17 3.02
N ARG A 57 3.89 1.07 3.13
CA ARG A 57 3.74 2.05 2.05
C ARG A 57 2.68 1.71 0.99
N MET A 58 1.76 0.77 1.24
CA MET A 58 0.62 0.54 0.34
C MET A 58 -0.47 1.60 0.55
N LYS A 59 -0.17 2.82 0.09
CA LYS A 59 -1.03 3.99 0.20
C LYS A 59 -0.68 4.99 -0.90
N VAL A 60 -1.67 5.71 -1.42
CA VAL A 60 -1.50 6.72 -2.47
C VAL A 60 -2.28 8.00 -2.16
N GLN A 61 -1.70 9.13 -2.50
CA GLN A 61 -2.32 10.45 -2.45
C GLN A 61 -2.46 10.97 -3.88
N ILE A 62 -3.64 11.45 -4.24
CA ILE A 62 -3.97 11.90 -5.60
C ILE A 62 -4.44 13.36 -5.51
N PRO A 63 -3.59 14.33 -5.87
CA PRO A 63 -4.00 15.72 -5.98
C PRO A 63 -4.86 15.92 -7.24
N VAL A 64 -6.04 16.51 -7.06
CA VAL A 64 -6.97 16.87 -8.14
C VAL A 64 -7.14 18.38 -8.14
N THR A 65 -6.85 19.03 -9.26
CA THR A 65 -7.09 20.47 -9.48
C THR A 65 -8.36 20.65 -10.30
N GLY A 66 -9.23 21.63 -9.97
CA GLY A 66 -10.45 21.93 -10.76
C GLY A 66 -10.14 22.44 -12.17
N SER A 67 -11.01 22.30 -13.18
CA SER A 67 -12.47 22.54 -13.13
C SER A 67 -13.36 21.37 -13.57
N ALA A 68 -14.44 21.14 -12.82
CA ALA A 68 -15.62 20.43 -13.30
C ALA A 68 -16.44 21.33 -14.24
N ALA A 69 -15.99 21.49 -15.49
CA ALA A 69 -16.79 21.97 -16.63
C ALA A 69 -16.01 21.79 -17.94
N GLY A 70 -16.46 20.87 -18.81
CA GLY A 70 -16.19 20.90 -20.25
C GLY A 70 -15.01 20.09 -20.80
N SER A 71 -15.36 19.06 -21.58
CA SER A 71 -14.63 18.41 -22.70
C SER A 71 -13.73 17.19 -22.40
N PRO A 72 -13.83 16.11 -23.23
CA PRO A 72 -13.06 14.89 -23.05
C PRO A 72 -11.63 15.13 -23.51
N VAL A 73 -10.68 15.18 -22.58
CA VAL A 73 -9.26 15.06 -22.91
C VAL A 73 -8.93 13.58 -22.95
N GLY A 74 -8.39 13.17 -24.09
CA GLY A 74 -8.25 11.77 -24.50
C GLY A 74 -7.47 10.90 -23.54
N SER A 75 -7.78 9.60 -23.62
CA SER A 75 -7.00 8.51 -23.04
C SER A 75 -5.50 8.73 -23.26
N PRO A 76 -4.64 8.60 -22.24
CA PRO A 76 -3.23 8.40 -22.50
C PRO A 76 -3.07 7.01 -23.11
N SER A 77 -3.04 6.94 -24.44
CA SER A 77 -2.48 5.80 -25.16
C SER A 77 -0.97 5.89 -25.05
N GLY A 78 -0.44 5.37 -23.95
CA GLY A 78 0.99 5.20 -23.70
C GLY A 78 1.28 3.73 -23.51
N SER A 79 1.49 3.02 -24.62
CA SER A 79 2.04 1.67 -24.62
C SER A 79 3.40 1.68 -23.93
N PRO A 80 3.67 0.87 -22.89
CA PRO A 80 5.01 0.76 -22.36
C PRO A 80 5.88 -0.02 -23.34
N SER A 81 6.75 0.70 -24.06
CA SER A 81 7.84 0.11 -24.82
C SER A 81 8.77 -0.65 -23.87
N THR A 82 8.88 -1.95 -24.08
CA THR A 82 9.83 -2.85 -23.40
C THR A 82 11.28 -2.42 -23.65
N PRO A 83 12.11 -2.24 -22.61
CA PRO A 83 13.55 -2.33 -22.76
C PRO A 83 14.00 -3.80 -22.64
N ALA A 84 14.85 -4.21 -23.58
CA ALA A 84 15.40 -5.55 -23.66
C ALA A 84 16.24 -5.95 -22.44
N SER A 85 16.17 -7.24 -22.14
CA SER A 85 16.94 -7.97 -21.15
C SER A 85 18.45 -7.95 -21.42
N PRO A 86 19.30 -7.81 -20.39
CA PRO A 86 20.62 -8.44 -20.35
C PRO A 86 20.57 -9.69 -19.47
N SER A 87 20.89 -10.84 -20.08
CA SER A 87 21.05 -12.14 -19.43
C SER A 87 22.45 -12.28 -18.80
N ALA A 88 22.49 -12.72 -17.53
CA ALA A 88 23.52 -13.54 -16.83
C ALA A 88 24.94 -12.92 -16.64
N GLN A 89 25.69 -13.09 -15.55
CA GLN A 89 25.65 -13.98 -14.37
C GLN A 89 26.74 -13.53 -13.33
N PRO A 90 27.12 -14.38 -12.35
CA PRO A 90 26.88 -14.27 -10.91
C PRO A 90 27.96 -13.46 -10.16
N ASN A 91 27.75 -13.17 -8.87
CA ASN A 91 28.77 -13.23 -7.81
C ASN A 91 28.07 -13.01 -6.47
N GLY A 92 28.08 -14.03 -5.62
CA GLY A 92 27.30 -14.08 -4.40
C GLY A 92 27.72 -13.08 -3.34
N VAL A 93 26.76 -12.69 -2.50
CA VAL A 93 27.00 -12.35 -1.10
C VAL A 93 25.69 -12.45 -0.32
N PHE A 94 25.68 -13.45 0.56
CA PHE A 94 24.96 -13.60 1.83
C PHE A 94 23.50 -13.11 1.94
N ARG A 95 22.56 -14.02 1.68
CA ARG A 95 21.18 -13.91 2.18
C ARG A 95 21.19 -14.30 3.66
N ILE A 96 21.00 -13.35 4.56
CA ILE A 96 20.67 -13.68 5.94
C ILE A 96 19.22 -14.17 5.94
N SER A 97 19.06 -15.48 5.93
CA SER A 97 17.83 -16.21 6.15
C SER A 97 17.44 -16.10 7.62
N TYR A 98 16.60 -15.12 7.95
CA TYR A 98 15.93 -15.11 9.24
C TYR A 98 14.79 -16.13 9.21
N SER A 99 15.14 -17.36 9.58
CA SER A 99 14.18 -18.42 9.88
C SER A 99 13.29 -18.00 11.05
N MET A 100 11.98 -18.16 10.89
CA MET A 100 10.95 -17.93 11.91
C MET A 100 11.00 -18.97 13.05
N SER A 101 12.20 -19.33 13.51
CA SER A 101 12.44 -20.20 14.67
C SER A 101 13.27 -19.50 15.76
N SER A 102 13.78 -18.29 15.52
CA SER A 102 14.59 -17.56 16.52
C SER A 102 13.83 -16.48 17.30
N LEU A 103 12.59 -16.13 16.92
CA LEU A 103 11.80 -15.13 17.67
C LEU A 103 11.20 -15.72 18.97
N VAL A 104 10.99 -17.04 19.04
CA VAL A 104 10.35 -17.71 20.18
C VAL A 104 11.24 -17.81 21.42
N LEU A 105 12.56 -17.73 21.27
CA LEU A 105 13.51 -17.77 22.40
C LEU A 105 13.79 -16.39 23.01
N ALA A 106 13.66 -15.30 22.24
CA ALA A 106 13.90 -13.95 22.74
C ALA A 106 12.73 -13.38 23.58
N VAL A 107 11.50 -13.80 23.29
CA VAL A 107 10.32 -13.38 24.07
C VAL A 107 10.18 -14.12 25.40
N SER A 108 10.78 -15.30 25.54
CA SER A 108 10.70 -16.09 26.78
C SER A 108 11.62 -15.59 27.89
N SER A 109 12.75 -14.94 27.55
CA SER A 109 13.64 -14.34 28.56
C SER A 109 13.19 -12.96 29.04
N MET A 110 12.35 -12.24 28.27
CA MET A 110 11.77 -10.97 28.72
C MET A 110 10.65 -11.17 29.74
N VAL A 111 9.95 -12.32 29.73
CA VAL A 111 8.91 -12.65 30.72
C VAL A 111 9.51 -13.12 32.05
N ALA A 112 10.67 -13.80 32.02
CA ALA A 112 11.31 -14.30 33.24
C ALA A 112 11.89 -13.20 34.15
N LEU A 113 12.28 -12.03 33.60
CA LEU A 113 12.85 -10.94 34.40
C LEU A 113 11.78 -10.06 35.07
N ALA A 114 10.51 -10.16 34.65
CA ALA A 114 9.40 -9.41 35.24
C ALA A 114 8.71 -10.13 36.42
N LEU A 115 9.13 -11.37 36.74
CA LEU A 115 8.61 -12.14 37.89
C LEU A 115 9.60 -12.24 39.06
N ALA A 116 10.76 -11.58 38.98
CA ALA A 116 11.79 -11.59 40.03
C ALA A 116 11.93 -10.25 40.78
N CYS A 117 10.89 -9.40 40.76
CA CYS A 117 10.70 -8.33 41.74
C CYS A 117 9.20 -8.17 42.01
#